data_AF-A0AA95H8L5-F1
#
_entry.id   AF-A0AA95H8L5-F1
#
_cell.length_a   1.000
_cell.length_b   1.000
_cell.length_c   1.000
_cell.angle_alpha   90.00
_cell.angle_beta   90.00
_cell.angle_gamma   90.00
#
_symmetry.space_group_name_H-M   'P 1'
#
loop_
_entity.id
_entity.type
_entity.pdbx_description
1 polymer ?
#
loop_
_entity_poly.entity_id
_entity_poly.type
_entity_poly.pdbx_seq_one_letter_code
_entity_poly.pdbx_strand_id
1 'polypeptide(L)'
;MSEKWILAPVFILAFMTFAVALWLLKCRIVAVKQGLNPSYFVFNGGTKIPAFLQQAEQHYVNLFEMPILFYVGCLVAYNSHTVTMLGVLLAWAYVLSRMMHTYIHLTNNKLRMRRNAFMASYIVLFAFWIWLVMGIF
;
A
#
# COMPACT_ATOMS: atom_id res chain seq x y z
N MET A 1 -10.29 8.37 -24.46
CA MET A 1 -9.45 8.60 -23.26
C MET A 1 -8.16 7.79 -23.45
N SER A 2 -6.99 8.34 -23.16
CA SER A 2 -5.73 7.58 -23.29
C SER A 2 -5.67 6.44 -22.26
N GLU A 3 -5.37 5.21 -22.69
CA GLU A 3 -5.26 4.06 -21.79
C GLU A 3 -4.20 4.26 -20.70
N LYS A 4 -3.22 5.12 -20.97
CA LYS A 4 -2.12 5.46 -20.05
C LYS A 4 -2.61 6.06 -18.72
N TRP A 5 -3.84 6.59 -18.65
CA TRP A 5 -4.38 7.18 -17.42
C TRP A 5 -4.54 6.17 -16.27
N ILE A 6 -4.65 4.86 -16.56
CA ILE A 6 -4.69 3.82 -15.53
C ILE A 6 -3.31 3.58 -14.87
N LEU A 7 -2.22 4.00 -15.53
CA LEU A 7 -0.85 3.82 -15.04
C LEU A 7 -0.43 4.92 -14.05
N ALA A 8 -1.07 6.10 -14.07
CA ALA A 8 -0.73 7.16 -13.12
C ALA A 8 -0.95 6.74 -11.65
N PRO A 9 -2.09 6.13 -11.26
CA PRO A 9 -2.27 5.52 -9.94
C PRO A 9 -1.17 4.52 -9.56
N VAL A 10 -0.72 3.70 -10.52
CA VAL A 10 0.36 2.71 -10.31
C VAL A 10 1.65 3.39 -9.89
N PHE A 11 2.07 4.45 -10.59
CA PHE A 11 3.29 5.18 -10.21
C PHE A 11 3.18 5.84 -8.85
N ILE A 12 2.04 6.46 -8.53
CA ILE A 12 1.82 7.08 -7.21
C ILE A 12 1.96 6.05 -6.10
N LEU A 13 1.35 4.87 -6.24
CA LEU A 13 1.44 3.82 -5.23
C LEU A 13 2.88 3.28 -5.11
N ALA A 14 3.60 3.14 -6.21
CA ALA A 14 4.99 2.70 -6.21
C ALA A 14 5.89 3.70 -5.47
N PHE A 15 5.78 5.00 -5.77
CA PHE A 15 6.50 6.06 -5.07
C PHE A 15 6.14 6.13 -3.59
N MET A 16 4.88 5.90 -3.24
CA MET A 16 4.46 5.81 -1.84
C MET A 16 5.15 4.64 -1.12
N THR A 17 5.29 3.48 -1.76
CA THR A 17 6.03 2.33 -1.21
C THR A 17 7.51 2.66 -1.01
N PHE A 18 8.16 3.35 -1.96
CA PHE A 18 9.54 3.84 -1.78
C PHE A 18 9.66 4.81 -0.61
N ALA A 19 8.72 5.76 -0.48
CA ALA A 19 8.71 6.71 0.64
C ALA A 19 8.57 6.00 2.00
N VAL A 20 7.70 4.98 2.10
CA VAL A 20 7.55 4.18 3.33
C VAL A 20 8.78 3.31 3.59
N ALA A 21 9.46 2.81 2.55
CA ALA A 21 10.73 2.08 2.73
C ALA A 21 11.81 2.98 3.36
N LEU A 22 11.93 4.23 2.89
CA LEU A 22 12.84 5.21 3.46
C LEU A 22 12.45 5.58 4.90
N TRP A 23 11.15 5.69 5.19
CA TRP A 23 10.66 5.89 6.55
C TRP A 23 11.03 4.73 7.48
N LEU A 24 10.84 3.49 7.03
CA LEU A 24 11.22 2.30 7.78
C LEU A 24 12.73 2.27 8.05
N LEU A 25 13.56 2.58 7.05
CA LEU A 25 15.01 2.68 7.23
C LEU A 25 15.37 3.70 8.30
N LYS A 26 14.74 4.89 8.28
CA LYS A 26 14.92 5.90 9.32
C LYS A 26 14.54 5.36 10.71
N CYS A 27 13.41 4.67 10.83
CA CYS A 27 12.99 4.06 12.10
C CYS A 27 14.01 3.03 12.60
N ARG A 28 14.58 2.20 11.73
CA ARG A 28 15.62 1.23 12.08
C ARG A 28 16.88 1.92 12.63
N ILE A 29 17.36 2.95 11.94
CA ILE A 29 18.52 3.75 12.37
C ILE A 29 18.27 4.39 13.74
N VAL A 30 17.09 4.98 13.95
CA VAL A 30 16.72 5.60 15.23
C VAL A 30 16.66 4.56 16.34
N ALA A 31 16.07 3.40 16.10
CA ALA A 31 15.99 2.33 17.10
C ALA A 31 17.38 1.83 17.54
N VAL A 32 18.31 1.64 16.59
CA VAL A 32 19.69 1.25 16.90
C VAL A 32 20.39 2.34 17.71
N LYS A 33 20.21 3.62 17.34
CA LYS A 33 20.75 4.75 18.13
C LYS A 33 20.16 4.83 19.54
N GLN A 34 18.95 4.32 19.76
CA GLN A 34 18.30 4.23 21.07
C GLN A 34 18.67 2.95 21.85
N GLY A 35 19.60 2.13 21.35
CA GLY A 35 20.12 0.95 22.04
C GLY A 35 19.58 -0.39 21.56
N LEU A 36 18.80 -0.44 20.47
CA LEU A 36 18.43 -1.71 19.84
C LEU A 36 19.67 -2.41 19.29
N ASN A 37 19.91 -3.65 19.70
CA ASN A 37 21.01 -4.45 19.18
C ASN A 37 20.80 -4.75 17.68
N PRO A 38 21.76 -4.41 16.78
CA PRO A 38 21.65 -4.71 15.35
C PRO A 38 21.44 -6.19 15.01
N SER A 39 21.84 -7.12 15.89
CA SER A 39 21.62 -8.56 15.71
C SER A 39 20.13 -8.92 15.56
N TYR A 40 19.22 -8.07 16.05
CA TYR A 40 17.79 -8.19 15.83
C TYR A 40 17.45 -8.38 14.34
N PHE A 41 18.09 -7.59 13.45
CA PHE A 41 17.77 -7.59 12.02
C PHE A 41 18.27 -8.83 11.26
N VAL A 42 19.05 -9.70 11.91
CA VAL A 42 19.48 -10.99 11.30
C VAL A 42 18.31 -11.95 11.18
N PHE A 43 17.48 -12.02 12.22
CA PHE A 43 16.34 -12.93 12.29
C PHE A 43 14.99 -12.21 12.36
N ASN A 44 15.00 -10.86 12.45
CA ASN A 44 13.83 -10.02 12.77
C ASN A 44 13.01 -10.59 13.94
N GLY A 45 13.70 -11.08 14.99
CA GLY A 45 13.07 -11.84 16.06
C GLY A 45 13.92 -11.89 17.34
N GLY A 46 13.33 -12.40 18.41
CA GLY A 46 14.03 -12.66 19.68
C GLY A 46 14.13 -11.48 20.64
N THR A 47 13.57 -10.30 20.33
CA THR A 47 13.54 -9.16 21.26
C THR A 47 12.36 -8.24 20.97
N LYS A 48 11.86 -7.55 22.01
CA LYS A 48 10.82 -6.52 21.88
C LYS A 48 11.43 -5.26 21.26
N ILE A 49 10.83 -4.77 20.18
CA ILE A 49 11.25 -3.54 19.48
C ILE A 49 10.41 -2.33 19.92
N PRO A 50 10.90 -1.10 19.69
CA PRO A 50 10.10 0.10 19.90
C PRO A 50 8.82 0.10 19.06
N ALA A 51 7.73 0.60 19.63
CA ALA A 51 6.40 0.58 18.99
C ALA A 51 6.39 1.27 17.60
N PHE A 52 7.14 2.36 17.44
CA PHE A 52 7.23 3.07 16.17
C PHE A 52 7.90 2.24 15.06
N LEU A 53 8.89 1.39 15.42
CA LEU A 53 9.56 0.50 14.47
C LEU A 53 8.63 -0.63 14.08
N GLN A 54 7.95 -1.25 15.04
CA GLN A 54 6.98 -2.31 14.79
C GLN A 54 5.86 -1.83 13.87
N GLN A 55 5.37 -0.62 14.12
CA GLN A 55 4.33 0.02 13.31
C GLN A 55 4.81 0.30 11.88
N ALA A 56 6.03 0.78 11.69
CA ALA A 56 6.61 0.98 10.35
C ALA A 56 6.82 -0.35 9.60
N GLU A 57 7.30 -1.40 10.28
CA GLU A 57 7.49 -2.73 9.68
C GLU A 57 6.17 -3.35 9.25
N GLN A 58 5.17 -3.35 10.13
CA GLN A 58 3.85 -3.89 9.80
C GLN A 58 3.18 -3.13 8.64
N HIS A 59 3.33 -1.80 8.62
CA HIS A 59 2.76 -0.98 7.55
C HIS A 59 3.46 -1.23 6.21
N TYR A 60 4.79 -1.39 6.22
CA TYR A 60 5.54 -1.71 5.02
C TYR A 60 5.13 -3.07 4.42
N VAL A 61 4.97 -4.11 5.25
CA VAL A 61 4.45 -5.41 4.80
C VAL A 61 3.05 -5.28 4.21
N ASN A 62 2.14 -4.56 4.89
CA ASN A 62 0.79 -4.34 4.39
C ASN A 62 0.75 -3.61 3.04
N LEU A 63 1.79 -2.83 2.71
CA LEU A 63 1.95 -2.15 1.42
C LEU A 63 2.30 -3.07 0.24
N PHE A 64 2.58 -4.35 0.48
CA PHE A 64 2.78 -5.32 -0.59
C PHE A 64 1.62 -6.30 -0.74
N GLU A 65 0.95 -6.70 0.35
CA GLU A 65 -0.07 -7.76 0.33
C GLU A 65 -1.17 -7.56 -0.74
N MET A 66 -1.94 -6.47 -0.61
CA MET A 66 -3.05 -6.17 -1.53
C MET A 66 -2.63 -5.33 -2.75
N PRO A 67 -1.67 -4.39 -2.64
CA PRO A 67 -1.21 -3.61 -3.79
C PRO A 67 -0.66 -4.42 -4.97
N ILE A 68 -0.13 -5.63 -4.74
CA ILE A 68 0.31 -6.50 -5.84
C ILE A 68 -0.86 -6.83 -6.77
N LEU A 69 -2.03 -7.17 -6.23
CA LEU A 69 -3.23 -7.43 -7.04
C LEU A 69 -3.67 -6.18 -7.81
N PHE A 70 -3.52 -5.00 -7.23
CA PHE A 70 -3.82 -3.75 -7.92
C PHE A 70 -2.88 -3.49 -9.11
N TYR A 71 -1.57 -3.67 -8.92
CA TYR A 71 -0.59 -3.52 -10.01
C TYR A 71 -0.90 -4.48 -11.15
N VAL A 72 -1.12 -5.76 -10.84
CA VAL A 72 -1.47 -6.77 -11.85
C VAL A 72 -2.74 -6.39 -12.57
N GLY A 73 -3.81 -6.02 -11.86
CA GLY A 73 -5.08 -5.65 -12.46
C GLY A 73 -4.98 -4.44 -13.39
N CYS A 74 -4.21 -3.41 -13.02
CA CYS A 74 -3.98 -2.24 -13.89
C CYS A 74 -3.21 -2.62 -15.17
N LEU A 75 -2.20 -3.49 -15.05
CA LEU A 75 -1.45 -3.96 -16.21
C LEU A 75 -2.30 -4.84 -17.12
N VAL A 76 -3.13 -5.72 -16.56
CA VAL A 76 -4.09 -6.53 -17.33
C VAL A 76 -5.04 -5.61 -18.09
N ALA A 77 -5.68 -4.66 -17.40
CA ALA A 77 -6.60 -3.70 -18.01
C ALA A 77 -5.96 -2.90 -19.17
N TYR A 78 -4.71 -2.48 -18.98
CA TYR A 78 -3.93 -1.78 -19.99
C TYR A 78 -3.64 -2.67 -21.22
N ASN A 79 -3.23 -3.91 -21.01
CA ASN A 79 -2.89 -4.84 -22.10
C ASN A 79 -4.12 -5.40 -22.82
N SER A 80 -5.25 -5.55 -22.13
CA SER A 80 -6.50 -6.01 -22.74
C SER A 80 -7.28 -4.88 -23.44
N HIS A 81 -6.76 -3.64 -23.43
CA HIS A 81 -7.44 -2.48 -23.99
C HIS A 81 -8.85 -2.24 -23.41
N THR A 82 -9.08 -2.61 -22.15
CA THR A 82 -10.38 -2.51 -21.47
C THR A 82 -10.50 -1.26 -20.59
N VAL A 83 -9.56 -0.32 -20.71
CA VAL A 83 -9.50 0.87 -19.86
C VAL A 83 -10.69 1.81 -20.14
N THR A 84 -11.54 1.97 -19.13
CA THR A 84 -12.68 2.91 -19.16
C THR A 84 -12.54 3.96 -18.05
N MET A 85 -13.35 5.03 -18.13
CA MET A 85 -13.38 6.06 -17.10
C MET A 85 -13.67 5.47 -15.70
N LEU A 86 -14.58 4.50 -15.62
CA LEU A 86 -14.90 3.82 -14.35
C LEU A 86 -13.67 3.11 -13.78
N GLY A 87 -12.93 2.37 -14.61
CA GLY A 87 -11.69 1.69 -14.18
C GLY A 87 -10.63 2.67 -13.65
N VAL A 88 -10.46 3.81 -14.33
CA VAL A 88 -9.54 4.88 -13.88
C VAL A 88 -9.99 5.47 -12.54
N LEU A 89 -11.29 5.72 -12.37
CA LEU A 89 -11.84 6.23 -11.10
C LEU A 89 -11.65 5.23 -9.95
N LEU A 90 -11.90 3.94 -10.19
CA LEU A 90 -11.67 2.87 -9.20
C LEU A 90 -10.19 2.77 -8.83
N ALA A 91 -9.28 2.89 -9.80
CA ALA A 91 -7.85 2.86 -9.55
C ALA A 91 -7.38 4.06 -8.69
N TRP A 92 -7.87 5.26 -8.97
CA TRP A 92 -7.59 6.43 -8.14
C TRP A 92 -8.20 6.32 -6.74
N ALA A 93 -9.45 5.85 -6.64
CA ALA A 93 -10.10 5.61 -5.35
C ALA A 93 -9.29 4.63 -4.49
N TYR A 94 -8.73 3.58 -5.10
CA TYR A 94 -7.86 2.64 -4.43
C TYR A 94 -6.61 3.34 -3.89
N VAL A 95 -5.86 4.06 -4.73
CA VAL A 95 -4.63 4.73 -4.29
C VAL A 95 -4.88 5.78 -3.22
N LEU A 96 -5.93 6.59 -3.34
CA LEU A 96 -6.30 7.58 -2.33
C LEU A 96 -6.64 6.93 -0.98
N SER A 97 -7.35 5.79 -0.99
CA SER A 97 -7.64 5.03 0.22
C SER A 97 -6.35 4.49 0.88
N ARG A 98 -5.35 4.09 0.08
CA ARG A 98 -4.04 3.62 0.56
C ARG A 98 -3.19 4.75 1.13
N MET A 99 -3.25 5.94 0.53
CA MET A 99 -2.63 7.15 1.09
C MET A 99 -3.24 7.51 2.44
N MET A 100 -4.58 7.50 2.56
CA MET A 100 -5.29 7.77 3.81
C MET A 100 -4.97 6.72 4.88
N HIS A 101 -4.96 5.43 4.52
CA HIS A 101 -4.55 4.36 5.43
C HIS A 101 -3.11 4.55 5.92
N THR A 102 -2.18 4.89 5.02
CA THR A 102 -0.77 5.17 5.38
C THR A 102 -0.65 6.34 6.35
N TYR A 103 -1.35 7.44 6.07
CA TYR A 103 -1.35 8.60 6.95
C TYR A 103 -1.90 8.26 8.36
N ILE A 104 -3.06 7.60 8.44
CA ILE A 104 -3.67 7.18 9.71
C ILE A 104 -2.75 6.21 10.47
N HIS A 105 -2.19 5.24 9.75
CA HIS A 105 -1.35 4.22 10.35
C HIS A 105 -0.10 4.84 10.94
N LEU A 106 0.60 5.73 10.23
CA LEU A 106 1.88 6.29 10.69
C LEU A 106 1.74 7.47 11.68
N THR A 107 0.57 8.09 11.80
CA THR A 107 0.37 9.25 12.69
C THR A 107 -0.45 8.93 13.94
N ASN A 108 -1.77 8.77 13.78
CA ASN A 108 -2.73 8.72 14.89
C ASN A 108 -2.94 7.32 15.46
N ASN A 109 -2.56 6.27 14.73
CA ASN A 109 -2.69 4.85 15.08
C ASN A 109 -4.01 4.46 15.78
N LYS A 110 -5.13 5.11 15.45
CA LYS A 110 -6.44 4.77 16.00
C LYS A 110 -6.93 3.49 15.33
N LEU A 111 -6.99 2.40 16.10
CA LEU A 111 -7.32 1.05 15.61
C LEU A 111 -8.57 1.01 14.72
N ARG A 112 -9.66 1.69 15.13
CA ARG A 112 -10.91 1.75 14.37
C ARG A 112 -10.75 2.45 13.02
N MET A 113 -10.03 3.57 12.98
CA MET A 113 -9.81 4.33 11.74
C MET A 113 -8.91 3.56 10.77
N ARG A 114 -7.86 2.90 11.28
CA ARG A 114 -6.97 2.05 10.49
C ARG A 114 -7.74 0.92 9.81
N ARG A 115 -8.54 0.18 10.59
CA ARG A 115 -9.36 -0.93 10.07
C ARG A 115 -10.31 -0.45 8.98
N ASN A 116 -11.01 0.67 9.21
CA ASN A 116 -11.98 1.18 8.25
C ASN A 116 -11.30 1.64 6.94
N ALA A 117 -10.15 2.29 7.02
CA ALA A 117 -9.39 2.69 5.83
C ALA A 117 -8.85 1.48 5.05
N PHE A 118 -8.35 0.45 5.75
CA PHE A 118 -7.97 -0.81 5.11
C PHE A 118 -9.16 -1.47 4.40
N MET A 119 -10.31 -1.57 5.08
CA MET A 119 -11.51 -2.20 4.52
C MET A 119 -12.06 -1.43 3.31
N ALA A 120 -12.02 -0.10 3.35
CA ALA A 120 -12.37 0.72 2.19
C ALA A 120 -11.46 0.41 1.00
N SER A 121 -10.14 0.34 1.21
CA SER A 121 -9.19 -0.02 0.14
C SER A 121 -9.43 -1.42 -0.43
N TYR A 122 -9.81 -2.38 0.43
CA TYR A 122 -10.12 -3.74 0.03
C TYR A 122 -11.37 -3.80 -0.84
N ILE A 123 -12.46 -3.14 -0.43
CA ILE A 123 -13.73 -3.12 -1.18
C ILE A 123 -13.53 -2.47 -2.55
N VAL A 124 -12.77 -1.36 -2.62
CA VAL A 124 -12.48 -0.70 -3.90
C VAL A 124 -11.67 -1.60 -4.81
N LEU A 125 -10.66 -2.30 -4.29
CA LEU A 125 -9.87 -3.26 -5.07
C LEU A 125 -10.73 -4.42 -5.58
N PHE A 126 -11.64 -4.94 -4.75
CA PHE A 126 -12.55 -5.99 -5.15
C PHE A 126 -13.48 -5.53 -6.28
N ALA A 127 -14.07 -4.33 -6.16
CA ALA A 127 -14.88 -3.72 -7.20
C ALA A 127 -14.08 -3.49 -8.51
N PHE A 128 -12.82 -3.09 -8.41
CA PHE A 128 -11.91 -2.95 -9.55
C PHE A 128 -11.74 -4.28 -10.30
N TRP A 129 -11.57 -5.39 -9.57
CA TRP A 129 -11.44 -6.71 -10.20
C TRP A 129 -12.73 -7.20 -10.86
N ILE A 130 -13.89 -6.95 -10.24
CA ILE A 130 -15.19 -7.25 -10.87
C ILE A 130 -15.34 -6.45 -12.16
N TRP A 131 -15.07 -5.15 -12.12
CA TRP A 131 -15.07 -4.29 -13.30
C TRP A 131 -14.14 -4.83 -14.41
N LEU A 132 -12.93 -5.26 -14.04
CA LEU A 132 -11.96 -5.79 -14.99
C LEU A 132 -12.43 -7.07 -15.67
N VAL A 133 -12.98 -8.02 -14.90
CA VAL A 133 -13.49 -9.29 -15.46
C VAL A 133 -14.64 -9.03 -16.43
N MET A 134 -15.61 -8.20 -16.06
CA MET A 134 -16.73 -7.83 -16.94
C MET A 134 -16.31 -7.00 -18.17
N GLY A 135 -15.15 -6.34 -18.10
CA GLY A 135 -14.61 -5.61 -19.25
C GLY A 135 -13.90 -6.51 -20.26
N ILE A 136 -13.40 -7.66 -19.82
CA ILE A 136 -12.63 -8.61 -20.65
C ILE A 136 -13.55 -9.66 -21.29
N PHE A 137 -14.52 -10.17 -20.53
CA PHE A 137 -15.42 -11.25 -20.94
C PHE A 137 -16.86 -10.73 -21.07
#